data_AF-E9I5I5-F1
#
_entry.id   AF-E9I5I5-F1
#
_cell.length_a   1.000
_cell.length_b   1.000
_cell.length_c   1.000
_cell.angle_alpha   90.00
_cell.angle_beta   90.00
_cell.angle_gamma   90.00
#
_symmetry.space_group_name_H-M   'P 1'
#
loop_
_entity.id
_entity.type
_entity.pdbx_description
1 polymer ?
#
loop_
_entity_poly.entity_id
_entity_poly.type
_entity_poly.pdbx_seq_one_letter_code
_entity_poly.pdbx_strand_id
1 'polypeptide(L)' 'MTLKDPVIINDYVQPACLPFDDDPDHVNEPVVLTGWGDYNASGSNSVLRKTTTTVISSSGSDGPCQQQAGLGPFSPR' A
#
# COMPACT_ATOMS: atom_id res chain seq x y z
N MET A 1 -17.23 -0.76 2.34
CA MET A 1 -17.09 -0.07 3.64
C MET A 1 -17.71 1.30 3.48
N THR A 2 -18.62 1.69 4.37
CA THR A 2 -19.33 2.98 4.30
C THR A 2 -19.28 3.61 5.69
N LEU A 3 -18.91 4.89 5.77
CA LEU A 3 -18.92 5.61 7.04
C LEU A 3 -20.37 5.81 7.52
N LYS A 4 -20.57 5.79 8.84
CA LYS A 4 -21.89 6.08 9.43
C LYS A 4 -22.36 7.50 9.10
N ASP A 5 -21.42 8.44 9.13
CA ASP A 5 -21.64 9.87 8.88
C ASP A 5 -20.53 10.37 7.93
N PRO A 6 -20.81 11.37 7.07
CA PRO A 6 -19.81 11.93 6.16
C PRO A 6 -18.72 12.69 6.93
N VAL A 7 -17.49 12.64 6.41
CA VAL A 7 -16.35 13.39 6.96
C VAL A 7 -16.25 14.77 6.34
N ILE A 8 -15.79 15.75 7.13
CA ILE A 8 -15.53 17.11 6.64
C ILE A 8 -14.15 17.13 5.97
N ILE A 9 -14.12 17.50 4.69
CA ILE A 9 -12.89 17.68 3.90
C ILE A 9 -12.16 18.95 4.35
N ASN A 10 -10.85 18.85 4.50
CA ASN A 10 -9.96 19.96 4.89
C ASN A 10 -8.51 19.67 4.45
N ASP A 11 -7.55 20.47 4.93
CA ASP A 11 -6.13 20.33 4.57
C ASP A 11 -5.50 19.00 5.02
N TYR A 12 -6.12 18.27 5.94
CA TYR A 12 -5.64 17.00 6.50
C TYR A 12 -6.50 15.79 6.10
N VAL A 13 -7.69 16.01 5.53
CA VAL A 13 -8.63 14.95 5.13
C VAL A 13 -9.04 15.18 3.68
N GLN A 14 -8.48 14.39 2.78
CA GLN A 14 -8.75 14.42 1.35
C GLN A 14 -8.86 12.99 0.80
N PRO A 15 -9.77 12.73 -0.16
CA PRO A 15 -9.87 11.43 -0.81
C PRO A 15 -8.67 11.20 -1.74
N ALA A 16 -8.27 9.94 -1.91
CA ALA A 16 -7.36 9.56 -2.99
C ALA A 16 -8.11 9.55 -4.33
N CYS A 17 -7.41 9.89 -5.42
CA CYS A 17 -7.94 9.74 -6.76
C CYS A 17 -8.09 8.26 -7.13
N LEU A 18 -9.10 7.96 -7.93
CA LEU A 18 -9.21 6.66 -8.59
C LEU A 18 -8.40 6.69 -9.90
N PRO A 19 -7.79 5.56 -10.29
CA PRO A 19 -7.21 5.41 -11.61
C PRO A 19 -8.31 5.49 -12.70
N PHE A 20 -7.90 5.83 -13.92
CA PHE A 20 -8.75 5.74 -15.11
C PHE A 20 -8.82 4.31 -15.61
N ASP A 21 -9.86 4.00 -16.40
CA ASP A 21 -10.08 2.64 -16.94
C ASP A 21 -8.97 2.19 -17.90
N ASP A 22 -8.25 3.13 -18.50
CA ASP A 22 -7.15 2.92 -19.46
C ASP A 22 -5.76 3.21 -18.87
N ASP A 23 -5.65 3.41 -17.54
CA ASP A 23 -4.35 3.57 -16.89
C ASP A 23 -3.51 2.28 -17.05
N PRO A 24 -2.19 2.41 -17.32
CA PRO A 24 -1.30 1.26 -17.47
C PRO A 24 -1.04 0.58 -16.11
N ASP A 25 -0.44 -0.62 -16.14
CA ASP A 25 -0.10 -1.37 -14.91
C ASP A 25 0.99 -0.72 -14.04
N HIS A 26 1.55 0.44 -14.46
CA HIS A 26 2.57 1.20 -13.74
C HIS A 26 3.84 0.40 -13.35
N VAL A 27 4.13 -0.72 -14.01
CA VAL A 27 5.27 -1.59 -13.68
C VAL A 27 6.59 -0.82 -13.75
N ASN A 28 7.43 -0.99 -12.72
CA ASN A 28 8.68 -0.25 -12.46
C ASN A 28 8.52 1.23 -12.13
N GLU A 29 7.30 1.77 -12.10
CA GLU A 29 7.07 3.15 -11.66
C GLU A 29 7.13 3.25 -10.13
N PRO A 30 7.72 4.35 -9.60
CA PRO A 30 7.82 4.55 -8.16
C PRO A 30 6.46 4.90 -7.55
N VAL A 31 6.13 4.24 -6.44
CA VAL A 31 4.92 4.44 -5.65
C VAL A 31 5.25 4.64 -4.18
N VAL A 32 4.37 5.34 -3.46
CA VAL A 32 4.52 5.62 -2.03
C VAL A 32 3.52 4.78 -1.24
N LEU A 33 4.04 3.99 -0.30
CA LEU A 33 3.23 3.25 0.67
C LEU A 33 3.22 4.02 1.99
N THR A 34 2.07 4.14 2.64
CA THR A 34 1.93 4.83 3.93
C THR A 34 1.16 3.97 4.94
N GLY A 35 1.55 4.02 6.22
CA GLY A 35 0.81 3.31 7.27
C GLY A 35 1.47 3.35 8.65
N TRP A 36 0.81 2.70 9.62
CA TRP A 36 1.26 2.53 11.01
C TRP A 36 1.70 1.09 11.33
N GLY A 37 1.92 0.26 10.30
CA GLY A 37 2.35 -1.13 10.47
C GLY A 37 3.64 -1.26 11.28
N ASP A 38 3.86 -2.43 11.88
CA ASP A 38 5.10 -2.73 12.60
C ASP A 38 6.26 -2.89 11.61
N TYR A 39 7.21 -1.96 11.64
CA TYR A 39 8.35 -1.91 10.71
C TYR A 39 9.68 -2.23 11.39
N ASN A 40 9.69 -2.44 12.71
CA ASN A 40 10.90 -2.66 13.50
C ASN A 40 10.70 -3.64 14.67
N ALA A 41 9.65 -4.47 14.62
CA ALA A 41 9.27 -5.42 15.68
C ALA A 41 9.14 -4.76 17.06
N SER A 42 8.82 -3.47 17.11
CA SER A 42 8.73 -2.70 18.36
C SER A 42 7.30 -2.51 18.85
N GLY A 43 6.32 -3.05 18.12
CA GLY A 43 4.90 -2.95 18.47
C GLY A 43 4.24 -1.68 17.92
N SER A 44 3.39 -1.05 18.74
CA SER A 44 2.46 0.01 18.34
C SER A 44 3.17 1.29 17.87
N ASN A 45 2.93 1.69 16.62
CA ASN A 45 3.47 2.93 16.05
C ASN A 45 2.42 4.05 16.09
N SER A 46 2.73 5.17 16.75
CA SER A 46 1.83 6.34 16.85
C SER A 46 2.02 7.36 15.73
N VAL A 47 3.12 7.28 14.99
CA VAL A 47 3.48 8.22 13.92
C VAL A 47 3.31 7.52 12.58
N LEU A 48 2.57 8.16 11.66
CA LEU A 48 2.40 7.68 10.29
C LEU A 48 3.74 7.68 9.57
N ARG A 49 4.05 6.59 8.87
CA ARG A 49 5.29 6.46 8.09
C ARG A 49 4.99 6.30 6.62
N LYS A 50 6.00 6.57 5.80
CA LYS A 50 5.98 6.37 4.35
C LYS A 50 7.25 5.69 3.86
N THR A 51 7.13 4.90 2.80
CA THR A 51 8.27 4.34 2.06
C THR A 51 8.01 4.41 0.56
N THR A 52 9.07 4.53 -0.23
CA THR A 52 8.99 4.53 -1.69
C THR A 52 9.47 3.18 -2.21
N THR A 53 8.67 2.56 -3.07
CA THR A 53 9.00 1.30 -3.76
C THR A 53 8.60 1.43 -5.22
N THR A 54 8.83 0.40 -6.04
CA THR A 54 8.32 0.33 -7.42
C THR A 54 7.23 -0.72 -7.53
N VAL A 55 6.34 -0.56 -8.52
CA VAL A 55 5.38 -1.61 -8.89
C VAL A 55 6.12 -2.76 -9.55
N ILE A 56 5.75 -3.98 -9.18
CA ILE A 56 6.28 -5.23 -9.74
C ILE A 56 5.22 -5.90 -10.61
N SER A 57 5.65 -6.56 -11.69
CA SER A 57 4.74 -7.30 -12.56
C SER A 57 4.07 -8.45 -11.80
N SER A 58 2.75 -8.59 -12.01
CA SER A 58 1.97 -9.74 -11.55
C SER A 58 1.94 -10.89 -12.57
N SER A 59 2.38 -10.66 -13.81
CA SER A 59 2.34 -11.64 -14.88
C SER A 59 3.56 -12.58 -14.87
N GLY A 60 3.32 -13.85 -15.19
CA GLY A 60 4.33 -14.90 -15.27
C GLY A 60 4.28 -15.89 -14.11
N SER A 61 4.67 -17.15 -14.37
CA SER A 61 4.75 -18.20 -13.34
C SER A 61 5.92 -18.03 -12.39
N ASP A 62 6.93 -17.23 -12.74
CA ASP A 62 8.20 -17.06 -12.01
C ASP A 62 8.36 -15.65 -11.42
N GLY A 63 7.26 -14.89 -11.33
CA GLY A 63 7.27 -13.52 -10.83
C GLY A 63 7.51 -13.43 -9.31
N PRO A 64 8.03 -12.31 -8.80
CA PRO A 64 8.24 -12.09 -7.36
C PRO A 64 6.95 -12.17 -6.52
N CYS A 65 5.79 -12.13 -7.18
CA CYS A 65 4.47 -12.37 -6.60
C CYS A 65 4.09 -13.86 -6.49
N GLN A 66 5.04 -14.81 -6.52
CA GLN A 66 4.83 -16.21 -6.13
C GLN A 66 4.63 -16.39 -4.60
N GLN A 67 3.95 -15.45 -3.94
CA GLN A 67 3.69 -15.59 -2.51
C GLN A 67 2.64 -16.68 -2.29
N GLN A 68 3.12 -17.87 -1.91
CA GLN A 68 2.42 -18.66 -0.89
C GLN A 68 2.05 -17.65 0.22
N ALA A 69 0.75 -17.46 0.47
CA ALA A 69 0.28 -16.50 1.47
C ALA A 69 1.07 -16.70 2.79
N GLY A 70 1.77 -15.67 3.26
CA GLY A 70 2.55 -15.70 4.51
C GLY A 70 4.07 -15.77 4.39
N LEU A 71 4.68 -15.68 3.19
CA LEU A 71 6.14 -15.57 3.04
C LEU A 71 6.51 -14.34 2.21
N GLY A 72 6.65 -13.21 2.91
CA GLY A 72 7.16 -11.96 2.36
C GLY A 72 7.87 -11.15 3.45
N PRO A 73 8.58 -10.06 3.09
CA PRO A 73 9.33 -9.23 4.04
C PRO A 73 8.47 -8.55 5.12
N PHE A 74 7.14 -8.64 5.00
CA PHE A 74 6.16 -8.12 5.95
C PHE A 74 5.40 -9.21 6.71
N SER A 75 5.79 -10.49 6.58
CA SER A 75 5.17 -11.56 7.36
C SER A 75 5.69 -11.54 8.80
N PRO A 76 4.81 -11.56 9.83
CA PRO A 76 5.26 -11.72 11.20
C PRO A 76 5.93 -13.10 11.33
N ARG A 77 7.08 -13.13 12.01
CA ARG A 77 7.78 -14.38 12.36
C ARG A 77 6.91 -15.29 13.20
#